data_AF-A0A962XCM5-F1
#
_entry.id   AF-A0A962XCM5-F1
#
_cell.length_a   1.000
_cell.length_b   1.000
_cell.length_c   1.000
_cell.angle_alpha   90.00
_cell.angle_beta   90.00
_cell.angle_gamma   90.00
#
_symmetry.space_group_name_H-M   'P 1'
#
loop_
_entity.id
_entity.type
_entity.pdbx_description
1 polymer ?
#
loop_
_entity_poly.entity_id
_entity_poly.type
_entity_poly.pdbx_seq_one_letter_code
_entity_poly.pdbx_strand_id
1 'polypeptide(L)'
;QNFAKAFRVEDYTRVMGNMTANQARLKRLTEFKSRDLTDNTELGATRLGRLIIALQQLLAETEPQTIISQLQAEMADFLEVRPILIDLLVCIERKAPEPEVRTAAEVLGARIKNLRFGA
;
A
#
# COMPACT_ATOMS: atom_id res chain seq x y z
N GLN A 1 11.84 19.82 -7.09
CA GLN A 1 11.51 20.88 -6.10
C GLN A 1 10.01 21.11 -5.93
N ASN A 2 9.17 21.00 -6.97
CA ASN A 2 7.72 21.24 -6.85
C ASN A 2 6.97 20.23 -5.96
N PHE A 3 7.38 18.96 -5.95
CA PHE A 3 6.70 17.91 -5.19
C PHE A 3 6.77 18.14 -3.66
N ALA A 4 7.97 18.36 -3.10
CA ALA A 4 8.13 18.64 -1.67
C ALA A 4 7.37 19.90 -1.23
N LYS A 5 7.32 20.94 -2.07
CA LYS A 5 6.56 22.17 -1.79
C LYS A 5 5.04 21.94 -1.81
N ALA A 6 4.53 21.17 -2.77
CA ALA A 6 3.10 20.90 -2.90
C ALA A 6 2.55 19.97 -1.80
N PHE A 7 3.35 18.99 -1.37
CA PHE A 7 2.92 17.95 -0.44
C PHE A 7 3.52 18.08 0.97
N ARG A 8 4.36 19.10 1.22
CA ARG A 8 5.03 19.36 2.50
C ARG A 8 5.81 18.15 3.05
N VAL A 9 6.41 17.37 2.16
CA VAL A 9 7.21 16.19 2.52
C VAL A 9 8.64 16.64 2.86
N GLU A 10 9.13 16.28 4.05
CA GLU A 10 10.47 16.68 4.51
C GLU A 10 11.58 16.07 3.63
N ASP A 11 11.48 14.77 3.34
CA ASP A 11 12.42 14.05 2.49
C ASP A 11 11.70 13.30 1.38
N TYR A 12 11.36 14.03 0.32
CA TYR A 12 10.66 13.47 -0.84
C TYR A 12 11.48 12.41 -1.59
N THR A 13 12.79 12.35 -1.40
CA THR A 13 13.63 11.37 -2.12
C THR A 13 13.30 9.93 -1.74
N ARG A 14 12.75 9.72 -0.53
CA ARG A 14 12.29 8.41 -0.04
C ARG A 14 11.17 7.79 -0.85
N VAL A 15 10.35 8.62 -1.52
CA VAL A 15 9.23 8.16 -2.35
C VAL A 15 9.51 8.22 -3.84
N MET A 16 10.67 8.75 -4.26
CA MET A 16 11.05 8.83 -5.67
C MET A 16 11.72 7.54 -6.14
N GLY A 17 11.23 6.96 -7.24
CA GLY A 17 11.83 5.79 -7.89
C GLY A 17 12.85 6.17 -8.96
N ASN A 18 12.66 7.35 -9.58
CA ASN A 18 13.62 7.93 -10.52
C ASN A 18 13.54 9.46 -10.42
N MET A 19 14.70 10.13 -10.42
CA MET A 19 14.81 11.59 -10.32
C MET A 19 15.42 12.23 -11.59
N THR A 20 15.82 11.43 -12.56
CA THR A 20 16.38 11.89 -13.84
C THR A 20 15.32 12.67 -14.63
N ALA A 21 15.74 13.75 -15.29
CA ALA A 21 14.85 14.57 -16.11
C ALA A 21 14.09 13.70 -17.14
N ASN A 22 12.80 14.01 -17.36
CA ASN A 22 11.86 13.26 -18.21
C ASN A 22 11.56 11.82 -17.79
N GLN A 23 12.22 11.29 -16.76
CA GLN A 23 11.97 9.96 -16.19
C GLN A 23 11.51 10.03 -14.74
N ALA A 24 11.34 11.25 -14.20
CA ALA A 24 10.98 11.48 -12.81
C ALA A 24 9.64 10.82 -12.47
N ARG A 25 9.65 9.92 -11.49
CA ARG A 25 8.45 9.21 -11.03
C ARG A 25 8.59 8.77 -9.58
N LEU A 26 7.44 8.55 -8.93
CA LEU A 26 7.37 7.88 -7.64
C LEU A 26 7.81 6.41 -7.76
N LYS A 27 8.20 5.84 -6.63
CA LYS A 27 8.40 4.40 -6.48
C LYS A 27 7.10 3.69 -6.83
N ARG A 28 7.23 2.60 -7.59
CA ARG A 28 6.22 1.57 -7.75
C ARG A 28 6.08 0.80 -6.44
N LEU A 29 4.96 0.13 -6.27
CA LEU A 29 4.68 -0.69 -5.08
C LEU A 29 5.82 -1.68 -4.77
N THR A 30 6.40 -2.31 -5.78
CA THR A 30 7.48 -3.29 -5.64
C THR A 30 8.86 -2.68 -5.38
N GLU A 31 9.03 -1.37 -5.49
CA GLU A 31 10.31 -0.67 -5.30
C GLU A 31 10.52 -0.18 -3.86
N PHE A 32 9.48 -0.20 -3.03
CA PHE A 32 9.59 0.10 -1.61
C PHE A 32 10.32 -1.04 -0.89
N LYS A 33 11.33 -0.68 -0.09
CA LYS A 33 12.04 -1.61 0.80
C LYS A 33 11.43 -1.56 2.19
N SER A 34 11.67 -2.58 3.02
CA SER A 34 11.16 -2.62 4.41
C SER A 34 11.49 -1.36 5.21
N ARG A 35 12.69 -0.79 5.01
CA ARG A 35 13.11 0.48 5.67
C ARG A 35 12.27 1.70 5.27
N ASP A 36 11.63 1.67 4.10
CA ASP A 36 10.79 2.76 3.60
C ASP A 36 9.39 2.72 4.22
N LEU A 37 8.97 1.55 4.73
CA LEU A 37 7.61 1.25 5.18
C LEU A 37 7.51 0.99 6.69
N THR A 38 8.48 1.47 7.47
CA THR A 38 8.41 1.39 8.94
C THR A 38 7.53 2.49 9.52
N ASP A 39 6.99 2.30 10.73
CA ASP A 39 6.18 3.33 11.42
C ASP A 39 6.92 4.66 11.67
N ASN A 40 8.25 4.67 11.58
CA ASN A 40 9.06 5.88 11.68
C ASN A 40 9.15 6.69 10.37
N THR A 41 8.50 6.25 9.29
CA THR A 41 8.42 7.01 8.03
C THR A 41 7.01 7.56 7.82
N GLU A 42 6.93 8.73 7.17
CA GLU A 42 5.64 9.36 6.84
C GLU A 42 4.71 8.44 6.07
N LEU A 43 5.25 7.58 5.19
CA LEU A 43 4.47 6.64 4.40
C LEU A 43 4.12 5.37 5.18
N GLY A 44 5.07 4.78 5.91
CA GLY A 44 4.91 3.48 6.57
C GLY A 44 3.79 3.49 7.62
N ALA A 45 3.69 4.58 8.38
CA ALA A 45 2.63 4.76 9.38
C ALA A 45 1.21 4.93 8.78
N THR A 46 1.08 5.11 7.46
CA THR A 46 -0.22 5.34 6.82
C THR A 46 -0.93 4.03 6.46
N ARG A 47 -2.25 4.10 6.29
CA ARG A 47 -3.04 2.97 5.74
C ARG A 47 -2.54 2.54 4.35
N LEU A 48 -2.08 3.49 3.53
CA LEU A 48 -1.49 3.18 2.23
C LEU A 48 -0.16 2.42 2.39
N GLY A 49 0.70 2.82 3.32
CA GLY A 49 1.94 2.11 3.64
C GLY A 49 1.68 0.66 4.05
N ARG A 50 0.71 0.44 4.94
CA ARG A 50 0.28 -0.91 5.35
C ARG A 50 -0.29 -1.72 4.19
N LEU A 51 -1.07 -1.12 3.30
CA LEU A 51 -1.54 -1.80 2.08
C LEU A 51 -0.41 -2.12 1.10
N ILE A 52 0.64 -1.28 1.01
CA ILE A 52 1.83 -1.58 0.20
C ILE A 52 2.52 -2.84 0.75
N ILE A 53 2.70 -2.94 2.07
CA ILE A 53 3.26 -4.14 2.72
C ILE A 53 2.39 -5.36 2.42
N ALA A 54 1.08 -5.26 2.61
CA ALA A 54 0.13 -6.34 2.36
C ALA A 54 0.19 -6.86 0.91
N LEU A 55 0.29 -5.94 -0.07
CA LEU A 55 0.42 -6.32 -1.47
C LEU A 55 1.78 -6.95 -1.78
N GLN A 56 2.88 -6.45 -1.21
CA GLN A 56 4.20 -7.08 -1.34
C GLN A 56 4.22 -8.49 -0.75
N GLN A 57 3.57 -8.71 0.39
CA GLN A 57 3.42 -10.03 1.01
C GLN A 57 2.63 -10.98 0.12
N LEU A 58 1.51 -10.52 -0.45
CA LEU A 58 0.69 -11.34 -1.35
C LEU A 58 1.44 -11.70 -2.64
N LEU A 59 2.23 -10.78 -3.20
CA LEU A 59 3.13 -11.03 -4.33
C LEU A 59 4.25 -12.01 -3.98
N ALA A 60 4.65 -12.04 -2.70
CA ALA A 60 5.58 -13.03 -2.13
C ALA A 60 4.87 -14.29 -1.63
N GLU A 61 3.64 -14.55 -2.11
CA GLU A 61 2.86 -15.77 -1.84
C GLU A 61 2.47 -15.97 -0.37
N THR A 62 2.47 -14.91 0.43
CA THR A 62 1.94 -14.97 1.81
C THR A 62 0.44 -15.22 1.76
N GLU A 63 -0.04 -16.13 2.61
CA GLU A 63 -1.45 -16.50 2.65
C GLU A 63 -2.34 -15.27 2.92
N PRO A 64 -3.42 -15.04 2.14
CA PRO A 64 -4.30 -13.89 2.32
C PRO A 64 -4.85 -13.74 3.74
N GLN A 65 -5.20 -14.84 4.41
CA GLN A 65 -5.75 -14.78 5.77
C GLN A 65 -4.73 -14.31 6.80
N THR A 66 -3.45 -14.64 6.61
CA THR A 66 -2.35 -14.15 7.45
C THR A 66 -2.20 -12.63 7.30
N ILE A 67 -2.26 -12.13 6.07
CA ILE A 67 -2.21 -10.68 5.77
C ILE A 67 -3.39 -9.95 6.41
N ILE A 68 -4.61 -10.49 6.29
CA ILE A 68 -5.80 -9.90 6.93
C ILE A 68 -5.63 -9.83 8.45
N SER A 69 -5.17 -10.92 9.06
CA SER A 69 -4.96 -10.98 10.52
C SER A 69 -3.94 -9.93 11.00
N GLN A 70 -2.88 -9.72 10.22
CA GLN A 70 -1.88 -8.67 10.49
C GLN A 70 -2.49 -7.27 10.38
N LEU A 71 -3.23 -6.98 9.31
CA LEU A 71 -3.91 -5.69 9.15
C LEU A 71 -4.89 -5.41 10.30
N GLN A 72 -5.62 -6.43 10.76
CA GLN A 72 -6.52 -6.31 11.92
C GLN A 72 -5.76 -6.06 13.23
N ALA A 73 -4.60 -6.68 13.42
CA ALA A 73 -3.78 -6.49 14.61
C ALA A 73 -3.10 -5.11 14.64
N GLU A 74 -2.69 -4.59 13.48
CA GLU A 74 -1.99 -3.31 13.37
C GLU A 74 -2.96 -2.11 13.35
N MET A 75 -4.19 -2.29 12.87
CA MET A 75 -5.20 -1.24 12.74
C MET A 75 -6.36 -1.45 13.70
N ALA A 76 -6.34 -0.75 14.84
CA ALA A 76 -7.44 -0.79 15.80
C ALA A 76 -8.80 -0.39 15.18
N ASP A 77 -8.77 0.50 14.19
CA ASP A 77 -9.94 0.99 13.44
C ASP A 77 -10.24 0.15 12.18
N PHE A 78 -9.59 -1.01 11.98
CA PHE A 78 -9.62 -1.77 10.73
C PHE A 78 -11.04 -1.93 10.17
N LEU A 79 -11.98 -2.37 11.02
CA LEU A 79 -13.37 -2.63 10.61
C LEU A 79 -14.08 -1.37 10.13
N GLU A 80 -13.85 -0.24 10.79
CA GLU A 80 -14.45 1.05 10.45
C GLU A 80 -13.90 1.58 9.13
N VAL A 81 -12.61 1.37 8.87
CA VAL A 81 -11.92 1.91 7.68
C VAL A 81 -11.87 0.95 6.51
N ARG A 82 -12.49 -0.23 6.61
CA ARG A 82 -12.62 -1.20 5.51
C ARG A 82 -13.04 -0.56 4.18
N PRO A 83 -14.05 0.34 4.11
CA PRO A 83 -14.43 0.98 2.85
C PRO A 83 -13.27 1.76 2.22
N ILE A 84 -12.52 2.52 3.02
CA ILE A 84 -11.37 3.30 2.56
C ILE A 84 -10.26 2.38 2.06
N LEU A 85 -9.98 1.27 2.76
CA LEU A 85 -8.97 0.30 2.31
C LEU A 85 -9.35 -0.33 0.97
N ILE A 86 -10.62 -0.68 0.79
CA ILE A 86 -11.13 -1.21 -0.47
C ILE A 86 -11.00 -0.18 -1.58
N ASP A 87 -11.37 1.08 -1.34
CA ASP A 87 -11.26 2.14 -2.35
C ASP A 87 -9.81 2.40 -2.78
N LEU A 88 -8.86 2.36 -1.83
CA LEU A 88 -7.43 2.44 -2.13
C LEU A 88 -6.97 1.25 -2.98
N LEU A 89 -7.42 0.03 -2.67
CA LEU A 89 -7.08 -1.16 -3.46
C LEU A 89 -7.68 -1.10 -4.87
N VAL A 90 -8.91 -0.61 -5.04
CA VAL A 90 -9.52 -0.37 -6.36
C VAL A 90 -8.75 0.69 -7.14
N CYS A 91 -8.23 1.73 -6.46
CA CYS A 91 -7.37 2.71 -7.11
C CYS A 91 -6.08 2.06 -7.62
N ILE A 92 -5.43 1.22 -6.80
CA ILE A 92 -4.21 0.49 -7.18
C ILE A 92 -4.50 -0.47 -8.34
N GLU A 93 -5.57 -1.25 -8.25
CA GLU A 93 -6.05 -2.15 -9.31
C GLU A 93 -6.21 -1.40 -10.64
N ARG A 94 -6.75 -0.18 -10.64
CA ARG A 94 -6.98 0.58 -11.87
C ARG A 94 -5.76 1.33 -12.40
N LYS A 95 -4.76 1.59 -11.57
CA LYS A 95 -3.66 2.53 -11.89
C LYS A 95 -2.28 1.88 -11.91
N ALA A 96 -2.10 0.71 -11.29
CA ALA A 96 -0.81 0.06 -11.27
C ALA A 96 -0.39 -0.39 -12.68
N PRO A 97 0.84 -0.07 -13.13
CA PRO A 97 1.32 -0.51 -14.44
C PRO A 97 1.57 -2.02 -14.48
N GLU A 98 1.99 -2.64 -13.37
CA GLU A 98 2.26 -4.07 -13.25
C GLU A 98 0.95 -4.89 -13.17
N PRO A 99 0.72 -5.87 -14.07
CA PRO A 99 -0.46 -6.72 -14.02
C PRO A 99 -0.58 -7.52 -12.71
N GLU A 100 0.52 -8.07 -12.19
CA GLU A 100 0.52 -8.81 -10.94
C GLU A 100 0.06 -7.97 -9.74
N VAL A 101 0.42 -6.68 -9.71
CA VAL A 101 0.01 -5.74 -8.66
C VAL A 101 -1.50 -5.49 -8.75
N ARG A 102 -2.05 -5.35 -9.97
CA ARG A 102 -3.49 -5.19 -10.15
C ARG A 102 -4.27 -6.41 -9.66
N THR A 103 -3.82 -7.60 -10.03
CA THR A 103 -4.43 -8.87 -9.57
C THR A 103 -4.31 -9.03 -8.06
N ALA A 104 -3.15 -8.71 -7.45
CA ALA A 104 -2.98 -8.75 -6.01
C ALA A 104 -3.95 -7.78 -5.30
N ALA A 105 -4.12 -6.56 -5.84
CA ALA A 105 -5.04 -5.57 -5.28
C ALA A 105 -6.51 -6.01 -5.38
N GLU A 106 -6.92 -6.59 -6.51
CA GLU A 106 -8.25 -7.18 -6.69
C GLU A 106 -8.50 -8.29 -5.66
N VAL A 107 -7.56 -9.24 -5.52
CA VAL A 107 -7.67 -10.37 -4.59
C VAL A 107 -7.78 -9.88 -3.15
N LEU A 108 -6.89 -9.00 -2.71
CA LEU A 108 -6.92 -8.47 -1.35
C LEU A 108 -8.19 -7.64 -1.09
N GLY A 109 -8.61 -6.82 -2.04
CA GLY A 109 -9.85 -6.04 -1.95
C GLY A 109 -11.09 -6.92 -1.81
N ALA A 110 -11.18 -7.98 -2.62
CA ALA A 110 -12.24 -8.98 -2.55
C ALA A 110 -12.24 -9.72 -1.21
N ARG A 111 -11.06 -10.05 -0.65
CA ARG A 111 -10.95 -10.68 0.67
C ARG A 111 -11.45 -9.75 1.77
N ILE A 112 -10.96 -8.50 1.81
CA ILE A 112 -11.40 -7.49 2.79
C ILE A 112 -12.91 -7.26 2.68
N LYS A 113 -13.47 -7.17 1.47
CA LYS A 113 -14.91 -6.98 1.24
C LYS A 113 -15.75 -8.14 1.78
N ASN A 114 -15.27 -9.38 1.61
CA ASN A 114 -16.01 -10.59 1.98
C ASN A 114 -15.69 -11.11 3.39
N LEU A 115 -14.96 -10.36 4.22
CA LEU A 115 -14.73 -10.73 5.62
C LEU A 115 -16.06 -10.93 6.34
N ARG A 116 -16.25 -12.13 6.87
CA ARG A 116 -17.37 -12.49 7.74
C ARG A 116 -16.98 -12.20 9.18
N PHE A 117 -17.90 -11.61 9.93
CA PHE A 117 -17.75 -11.43 11.36
C PHE A 117 -18.13 -12.73 12.07
N GLY A 118 -17.17 -13.37 12.75
CA GLY A 118 -17.40 -14.45 13.71
C GLY A 118 -17.83 -15.80 13.11
N ALA A 119 -17.14 -16.85 13.56
CA ALA A 119 -17.80 -18.05 14.07
C ALA A 119 -17.68 -17.99 15.60
#